data_AF-A0A532D547-F1
#
_entry.id   AF-A0A532D547-F1
#
_cell.length_a   1.000
_cell.length_b   1.000
_cell.length_c   1.000
_cell.angle_alpha   90.00
_cell.angle_beta   90.00
_cell.angle_gamma   90.00
#
_symmetry.space_group_name_H-M   'P 1'
#
loop_
_entity.id
_entity.type
_entity.pdbx_description
1 polymer ?
#
loop_
_entity_poly.entity_id
_entity_poly.type
_entity_poly.pdbx_seq_one_letter_code
_entity_poly.pdbx_strand_id
1 'polypeptide(L)' 'QEVLNGYVNAGQWQDPQATSYVALSLANMAASGIPPGFDVITGALYEKDTAAVYDKILSGK' A
#
# COMPACT_ATOMS: atom_id res chain seq x y z
N GLN A 1 13.10 -2.69 -7.60
CA GLN A 1 14.24 -3.43 -8.18
C GLN A 1 13.82 -4.45 -9.24
N GLU A 2 13.05 -5.50 -8.91
CA GLU A 2 12.78 -6.59 -9.88
C GLU A 2 11.87 -6.18 -11.04
N VAL A 3 10.80 -5.41 -10.77
CA VAL A 3 9.90 -4.84 -11.81
C VAL A 3 10.68 -3.86 -12.69
N LEU A 4 11.53 -3.04 -12.07
CA LEU A 4 12.37 -2.06 -12.77
C LEU A 4 13.35 -2.73 -13.75
N ASN A 5 13.98 -3.82 -13.29
CA ASN A 5 14.94 -4.61 -14.06
C ASN A 5 14.25 -5.58 -15.05
N GLY A 6 12.93 -5.73 -14.97
CA GLY A 6 12.13 -6.57 -15.87
C GLY A 6 12.19 -8.07 -15.57
N TYR A 7 12.61 -8.47 -14.35
CA TYR A 7 12.56 -9.86 -13.91
C TYR A 7 11.13 -10.30 -13.54
N VAL A 8 10.27 -9.34 -13.19
CA VAL A 8 8.84 -9.54 -12.93
C VAL A 8 8.03 -8.47 -13.66
N ASN A 9 6.79 -8.78 -14.04
CA ASN A 9 5.96 -7.90 -14.86
C ASN A 9 5.33 -6.74 -14.08
N ALA A 10 4.96 -7.00 -12.82
CA ALA A 10 4.28 -6.04 -11.96
C ALA A 10 4.60 -6.32 -10.49
N GLY A 11 4.42 -5.31 -9.65
CA GLY A 11 4.50 -5.41 -8.20
C GLY A 11 3.31 -4.72 -7.54
N GLN A 12 2.97 -5.15 -6.33
CA GLN A 12 2.03 -4.42 -5.47
C GLN A 12 2.83 -3.76 -4.36
N TRP A 13 2.82 -2.44 -4.32
CA TRP A 13 3.32 -1.71 -3.16
C TRP A 13 2.21 -1.55 -2.14
N GLN A 14 2.50 -1.80 -0.87
CA GLN A 14 1.61 -1.48 0.24
C GLN A 14 2.29 -0.45 1.13
N ASP A 15 1.60 0.65 1.41
CA ASP A 15 2.12 1.69 2.30
C ASP A 15 1.88 1.27 3.76
N PRO A 16 2.94 1.05 4.57
CA PRO A 16 2.80 0.63 5.96
C PRO A 16 2.19 1.73 6.85
N GLN A 17 2.42 3.01 6.54
CA GLN A 17 1.84 4.13 7.29
C GLN A 17 0.36 4.26 6.99
N ALA A 18 -0.04 4.25 5.71
CA ALA A 18 -1.44 4.31 5.33
C ALA A 18 -2.24 3.14 5.93
N THR A 19 -1.65 1.94 5.92
CA THR A 19 -2.24 0.75 6.56
C THR A 19 -2.53 1.00 8.05
N SER A 20 -1.59 1.61 8.77
CA SER A 20 -1.76 1.91 10.20
C SER A 20 -2.85 2.96 10.46
N TYR A 21 -2.86 4.06 9.69
CA TYR A 21 -3.85 5.14 9.86
C TYR A 21 -5.27 4.69 9.53
N VAL A 22 -5.44 3.92 8.46
CA VAL A 22 -6.74 3.37 8.07
C VAL A 22 -7.23 2.38 9.12
N ALA A 23 -6.36 1.47 9.58
CA ALA A 23 -6.71 0.51 10.63
C ALA A 23 -7.17 1.21 11.92
N LEU A 24 -6.48 2.28 12.32
CA LEU A 24 -6.88 3.08 13.49
C LEU A 24 -8.25 3.74 13.29
N SER A 25 -8.54 4.24 12.09
CA SER A 25 -9.83 4.84 11.76
C SER A 25 -10.97 3.82 11.83
N LEU A 26 -10.76 2.61 11.31
CA LEU A 26 -11.72 1.51 11.40
C LEU A 26 -11.94 1.06 12.84
N ALA A 27 -10.87 1.01 13.66
CA ALA A 27 -10.99 0.71 15.08
C ALA A 27 -11.81 1.78 15.82
N ASN A 28 -11.64 3.06 15.48
CA ASN A 28 -12.43 4.15 16.06
C ASN A 28 -13.92 4.08 15.66
N MET A 29 -14.22 3.65 14.43
CA MET A 29 -15.59 3.39 13.99
C MET A 29 -16.24 2.29 14.83
N ALA A 30 -15.53 1.17 15.03
CA ALA A 30 -16.00 0.08 15.88
C ALA A 30 -16.27 0.54 17.32
N ALA A 31 -15.34 1.31 17.89
CA ALA A 31 -15.49 1.88 19.23
C ALA A 31 -16.69 2.83 19.34
N SER A 32 -17.09 3.46 18.24
CA SER A 32 -18.26 4.35 18.15
C SER A 32 -19.56 3.62 17.81
N GLY A 33 -19.57 2.29 17.78
CA GLY A 33 -20.74 1.47 17.49
C GLY A 33 -21.07 1.32 16.00
N ILE A 34 -20.18 1.75 15.10
CA ILE A 34 -20.32 1.59 13.65
C ILE A 34 -19.55 0.34 13.22
N PRO A 35 -20.18 -0.68 12.62
CA PRO A 35 -19.49 -1.88 12.18
C PRO A 35 -18.42 -1.58 11.10
N PRO A 36 -17.13 -1.88 11.33
CA PRO A 36 -16.09 -1.72 10.30
C PRO A 36 -16.09 -2.93 9.35
N GLY A 37 -17.05 -3.00 8.44
CA GLY A 37 -17.20 -4.10 7.47
C GLY A 37 -16.49 -3.86 6.14
N PHE A 38 -15.42 -3.07 6.12
CA PHE A 38 -14.78 -2.63 4.88
C PHE A 38 -13.49 -3.40 4.62
N ASP A 39 -13.37 -3.96 3.41
CA ASP A 39 -12.09 -4.40 2.87
C ASP A 39 -11.33 -3.18 2.33
N VAL A 40 -10.24 -2.79 3.00
CA VAL A 40 -9.46 -1.62 2.60
C VAL A 40 -8.12 -2.03 2.01
N ILE A 41 -7.87 -1.58 0.78
CA ILE A 41 -6.60 -1.74 0.08
C ILE A 41 -5.81 -0.45 0.20
N THR A 42 -4.69 -0.49 0.93
CA THR A 42 -3.76 0.63 1.14
C THR A 42 -2.51 0.52 0.25
N GLY A 43 -2.68 -0.12 -0.91
CA GLY A 43 -1.60 -0.37 -1.84
C GLY A 43 -1.95 -0.02 -3.28
N ALA A 44 -0.92 0.07 -4.10
CA ALA A 44 -1.02 0.38 -5.53
C ALA A 44 -0.28 -0.68 -6.35
N LEU A 45 -0.92 -1.13 -7.42
CA LEU A 45 -0.31 -1.98 -8.44
C LEU A 45 0.57 -1.11 -9.33
N TYR A 46 1.74 -1.60 -9.66
CA TYR A 46 2.65 -0.88 -10.54
C TYR A 46 3.36 -1.81 -11.50
N GLU A 47 3.60 -1.28 -12.69
CA GLU A 47 4.35 -1.91 -13.76
C GLU A 47 5.64 -1.11 -14.02
N LYS A 48 6.37 -1.48 -15.06
CA LYS A 48 7.71 -0.93 -15.33
C LYS A 48 7.74 0.59 -15.48
N ASP A 49 6.68 1.18 -16.00
CA ASP A 49 6.54 2.63 -16.23
C ASP A 49 6.55 3.46 -14.93
N THR A 50 6.05 2.88 -13.84
CA THR A 50 5.88 3.54 -12.53
C THR A 50 6.77 2.93 -11.43
N ALA A 51 7.48 1.83 -11.74
CA ALA A 51 8.36 1.12 -10.81
C ALA A 51 9.45 2.01 -10.16
N ALA A 52 9.93 3.04 -10.85
CA ALA A 52 10.95 3.95 -10.32
C ALA A 52 10.46 4.75 -9.09
N VAL A 53 9.16 5.06 -9.03
CA VAL A 53 8.55 5.77 -7.88
C VAL A 53 8.66 4.91 -6.63
N TYR A 54 8.27 3.64 -6.73
CA TYR A 54 8.28 2.71 -5.61
C TYR A 54 9.69 2.26 -5.24
N ASP A 55 10.61 2.13 -6.21
CA ASP A 55 12.02 1.86 -5.93
C ASP A 55 12.64 2.95 -5.06
N LYS A 56 12.34 4.23 -5.37
CA LYS A 56 12.77 5.36 -4.55
C LYS A 56 12.23 5.27 -3.13
N ILE A 57 10.91 5.08 -2.98
CA ILE A 57 10.25 4.98 -1.66
C ILE A 57 10.85 3.83 -0.83
N LEU A 58 11.04 2.66 -1.45
CA LEU A 58 11.56 1.47 -0.78
C LEU A 58 13.06 1.55 -0.47
N SER A 59 13.83 2.30 -1.25
CA SER A 59 15.28 2.46 -1.04
C SER A 59 15.62 3.28 0.21
N GLY A 60 14.66 4.05 0.75
CA GLY A 60 14.88 4.95 1.88
C GLY A 60 15.88 6.08 1.59
N LYS A 61 16.16 6.35 0.30
CA LYS A 61 17.11 7.36 -0.19
C LYS A 61 16.41 8.53 -0.88
#